data_AF-A0AA37WMD1-F1
#
_entry.id   AF-A0AA37WMD1-F1
#
_cell.length_a   1.000
_cell.length_b   1.000
_cell.length_c   1.000
_cell.angle_alpha   90.00
_cell.angle_beta   90.00
_cell.angle_gamma   90.00
#
_symmetry.space_group_name_H-M   'P 1'
#
loop_
_entity.id
_entity.type
_entity.pdbx_description
1 polymer ?
#
loop_
_entity_poly.entity_id
_entity_poly.type
_entity_poly.pdbx_seq_one_letter_code
_entity_poly.pdbx_strand_id
1 'polypeptide(L)'
;MNTVTMNIFRRLIRLKLTSKSQQKISQYEPQAGLPHTLSPSIRPSFLSLSATTLFSLSKVIALLGGASVAVAGEFEQAKRMHERIVGAPPTEAVLQSMATNIASGNGVQAAFTAMDDPRFYSVTLKNWATPWTNRDQDIFRPLNDYTATVIGVVRDELDFRTLLYDNLLYVGASSTGVSAYSNSNNAHYEQLEERNVNLIENLERRTQSDVTGLPAGATAGVITSRGGARAFFYAGTNRAMLRFTLLNHLCNDLEQVHDVTLPPDRIRQDVSRSPGGDSRVFLNNCVGCHSGMDPLAQAFAYYSWDYDPDTDPEGDAGQITYNREGDIDPETGTRVQEKYRINANTFPYGYVTPDDNWDNYWRIGANSLLGWDQSLPGSGSGAKSLGMELAHSEAFASCQVEKVFQMVCLREPGNNADRAQVEGMVTSFENSGYNLKQVVAESADYCKGE
;
A
#
# COMPACT_ATOMS: atom_id res chain seq x y z
N MET A 1 -48.23 -3.35 -22.09
CA MET A 1 -47.97 -2.22 -21.18
C MET A 1 -46.92 -1.33 -21.84
N ASN A 2 -47.24 -0.06 -22.09
CA ASN A 2 -46.45 0.83 -22.95
C ASN A 2 -45.13 1.26 -22.30
N THR A 3 -44.13 1.51 -23.16
CA THR A 3 -42.72 1.88 -22.87
C THR A 3 -42.58 3.06 -21.90
N VAL A 4 -43.59 3.95 -21.86
CA VAL A 4 -43.64 5.11 -20.94
C VAL A 4 -43.83 4.67 -19.48
N THR A 5 -44.65 3.65 -19.23
CA THR A 5 -44.93 3.14 -17.88
C THR A 5 -43.72 2.42 -17.29
N MET A 6 -42.91 1.78 -18.14
CA MET A 6 -41.68 1.07 -17.74
C MET A 6 -40.55 2.03 -17.34
N ASN A 7 -40.43 3.18 -18.03
CA ASN A 7 -39.45 4.22 -17.70
C ASN A 7 -39.80 4.95 -16.40
N ILE A 8 -41.09 5.18 -16.12
CA ILE A 8 -41.53 5.78 -14.85
C ILE A 8 -41.27 4.83 -13.67
N PHE A 9 -41.47 3.52 -13.87
CA PHE A 9 -41.19 2.50 -12.85
C PHE A 9 -39.69 2.38 -12.55
N ARG A 10 -38.82 2.41 -13.58
CA ARG A 10 -37.36 2.43 -13.41
C ARG A 10 -36.86 3.69 -12.67
N ARG A 11 -37.47 4.84 -12.93
CA ARG A 11 -37.14 6.11 -12.25
C ARG A 11 -37.56 6.12 -10.78
N LEU A 12 -38.72 5.55 -10.45
CA LEU A 12 -39.22 5.42 -9.07
C LEU A 12 -38.43 4.40 -8.24
N ILE A 13 -37.91 3.33 -8.86
CA ILE A 13 -37.02 2.37 -8.20
C ILE A 13 -35.64 3.01 -7.94
N ARG A 14 -35.05 3.76 -8.90
CA ARG A 14 -33.80 4.51 -8.69
C ARG A 14 -33.89 5.56 -7.57
N LEU A 15 -35.02 6.27 -7.44
CA LEU A 15 -35.25 7.25 -6.36
C LEU A 15 -35.37 6.63 -4.96
N LYS A 16 -35.81 5.37 -4.86
CA LYS A 16 -35.82 4.61 -3.58
C LYS A 16 -34.44 4.02 -3.24
N LEU A 17 -33.60 3.76 -4.24
CA LEU A 17 -32.25 3.23 -4.05
C LEU A 17 -31.28 4.30 -3.51
N THR A 18 -31.41 5.57 -3.92
CA THR A 18 -30.60 6.68 -3.39
C THR A 18 -30.88 7.00 -1.93
N SER A 19 -32.11 6.79 -1.43
CA SER A 19 -32.42 7.07 -0.02
C SER A 19 -31.93 5.97 0.93
N LYS A 20 -31.86 4.71 0.48
CA LYS A 20 -31.35 3.59 1.29
C LYS A 20 -29.83 3.52 1.34
N SER A 21 -29.13 3.91 0.27
CA SER A 21 -27.66 3.97 0.27
C SER A 21 -27.12 5.14 1.09
N GLN A 22 -27.82 6.27 1.15
CA GLN A 22 -27.44 7.40 2.02
C GLN A 22 -27.57 7.08 3.52
N GLN A 23 -28.46 6.17 3.92
CA GLN A 23 -28.69 5.85 5.33
C GLN A 23 -27.62 4.94 5.96
N LYS A 24 -26.78 4.26 5.15
CA LYS A 24 -25.75 3.33 5.63
C LYS A 24 -24.32 3.90 5.66
N ILE A 25 -24.11 5.12 5.17
CA ILE A 25 -22.78 5.77 5.10
C ILE A 25 -22.51 6.67 6.33
N SER A 26 -23.48 6.84 7.24
CA SER A 26 -23.41 7.77 8.38
C SER A 26 -22.90 7.16 9.71
N GLN A 27 -22.25 6.00 9.72
CA GLN A 27 -21.79 5.36 10.97
C GLN A 27 -20.29 5.03 10.97
N TYR A 28 -19.42 6.00 10.69
CA TYR A 28 -18.03 5.95 11.13
C TYR A 28 -17.53 7.38 11.38
N GLU A 29 -17.75 7.89 12.59
CA GLU A 29 -17.05 9.04 13.18
C GLU A 29 -16.23 8.53 14.37
N PRO A 30 -14.92 8.87 14.49
CA PRO A 30 -14.16 8.63 15.71
C PRO A 30 -14.36 9.81 16.68
N GLN A 31 -14.84 9.54 17.89
CA GLN A 31 -14.88 10.51 18.98
C GLN A 31 -13.50 10.69 19.60
N ALA A 32 -13.01 11.93 19.61
CA ALA A 32 -11.84 12.35 20.38
C ALA A 32 -12.26 13.23 21.56
N GLY A 33 -11.65 12.98 22.73
CA GLY A 33 -11.47 13.99 23.78
C GLY A 33 -12.05 13.68 25.15
N LEU A 34 -11.18 13.32 26.10
CA LEU A 34 -11.39 13.58 27.53
C LEU A 34 -10.10 14.20 28.13
N PRO A 35 -10.21 15.12 29.11
CA PRO A 35 -9.13 16.00 29.53
C PRO A 35 -8.31 15.44 30.70
N HIS A 36 -6.99 15.68 30.70
CA HIS A 36 -6.12 15.45 31.84
C HIS A 36 -6.10 16.66 32.79
N THR A 37 -6.38 16.38 34.07
CA THR A 37 -6.40 17.30 35.21
C THR A 37 -5.01 17.55 35.79
N LEU A 38 -4.78 18.79 36.19
CA LEU A 38 -3.59 19.35 36.87
C LEU A 38 -3.49 18.95 38.36
N SER A 39 -2.23 18.91 38.87
CA SER A 39 -1.72 19.25 40.23
C SER A 39 -0.76 18.18 40.82
N PRO A 40 0.06 18.51 41.85
CA PRO A 40 1.02 19.62 41.92
C PRO A 40 2.42 19.16 42.43
N SER A 41 3.32 20.14 42.54
CA SER A 41 4.73 20.05 42.92
C SER A 41 5.05 19.30 44.23
N ILE A 42 6.17 18.57 44.23
CA ILE A 42 6.94 18.23 45.44
C ILE A 42 8.43 18.46 45.13
N ARG A 43 9.03 19.41 45.85
CA ARG A 43 10.48 19.63 45.91
C ARG A 43 11.13 18.58 46.81
N PRO A 44 12.39 18.19 46.55
CA PRO A 44 13.30 17.87 47.62
C PRO A 44 14.51 18.80 47.63
N SER A 45 14.67 19.45 48.78
CA SER A 45 15.88 20.14 49.21
C SER A 45 17.00 19.11 49.38
N PHE A 46 18.16 19.35 48.77
CA PHE A 46 19.38 18.62 49.13
C PHE A 46 20.46 19.58 49.61
N LEU A 47 20.84 19.35 50.86
CA LEU A 47 21.92 20.00 51.59
C LEU A 47 23.26 19.75 50.89
N SER A 48 24.07 20.80 50.86
CA SER A 48 25.51 20.76 50.63
C SER A 48 26.21 20.03 51.78
N LEU A 49 27.04 19.02 51.49
CA LEU A 49 28.11 18.61 52.40
C LEU A 49 29.41 18.35 51.64
N SER A 50 30.47 18.91 52.22
CA SER A 50 31.81 19.10 51.68
C SER A 50 32.63 17.80 51.57
N ALA A 51 33.60 17.85 50.66
CA ALA A 51 34.67 16.87 50.49
C ALA A 51 35.62 16.85 51.70
N THR A 52 36.00 15.66 52.20
CA THR A 52 37.41 15.22 52.37
C THR A 52 37.56 13.79 52.90
N THR A 53 38.63 13.13 52.44
CA THR A 53 39.45 12.06 53.08
C THR A 53 39.01 10.58 53.11
N LEU A 54 39.54 9.82 52.13
CA LEU A 54 40.56 8.74 52.25
C LEU A 54 40.54 7.80 53.49
N PHE A 55 40.23 6.51 53.30
CA PHE A 55 41.16 5.35 53.31
C PHE A 55 40.41 4.00 53.49
N SER A 56 40.91 2.97 52.79
CA SER A 56 40.77 1.54 53.07
C SER A 56 39.39 0.88 52.96
N LEU A 57 39.18 0.13 51.88
CA LEU A 57 38.83 -1.29 52.01
C LEU A 57 39.19 -2.05 50.72
N SER A 58 40.37 -2.66 50.71
CA SER A 58 40.73 -3.74 49.81
C SER A 58 39.98 -5.02 50.22
N LYS A 59 39.52 -5.77 49.21
CA LYS A 59 39.00 -7.15 49.25
C LYS A 59 37.52 -7.34 49.58
N VAL A 60 36.65 -7.11 48.60
CA VAL A 60 35.42 -7.90 48.40
C VAL A 60 35.17 -8.03 46.89
N ILE A 61 35.23 -9.27 46.40
CA ILE A 61 34.60 -9.80 45.16
C ILE A 61 35.26 -9.41 43.84
N ALA A 62 36.35 -10.13 43.54
CA ALA A 62 36.66 -10.59 42.19
C ALA A 62 35.61 -11.65 41.79
N LEU A 63 34.48 -11.22 41.26
CA LEU A 63 33.52 -12.06 40.53
C LEU A 63 32.69 -11.21 39.54
N LEU A 64 33.34 -10.25 38.86
CA LEU A 64 32.86 -9.76 37.58
C LEU A 64 33.31 -10.76 36.51
N GLY A 65 32.83 -12.01 36.64
CA GLY A 65 32.83 -12.93 35.51
C GLY A 65 31.94 -12.29 34.48
N GLY A 66 32.54 -11.90 33.35
CA GLY A 66 31.83 -11.26 32.26
C GLY A 66 30.55 -12.03 31.99
N ALA A 67 29.42 -11.35 32.04
CA ALA A 67 28.23 -11.85 31.39
C ALA A 67 28.62 -11.98 29.92
N SER A 68 29.00 -13.19 29.50
CA SER A 68 29.06 -13.55 28.11
C SER A 68 27.65 -13.29 27.61
N VAL A 69 27.47 -12.18 26.90
CA VAL A 69 26.28 -12.00 26.07
C VAL A 69 26.26 -13.26 25.22
N ALA A 70 25.22 -14.08 25.37
CA ALA A 70 25.08 -15.30 24.58
C ALA A 70 24.87 -14.86 23.13
N VAL A 71 25.97 -14.71 22.39
CA VAL A 71 25.92 -14.46 20.95
C VAL A 71 25.50 -15.78 20.32
N ALA A 72 24.37 -15.78 19.61
CA ALA A 72 23.93 -16.91 18.82
C ALA A 72 25.09 -17.32 17.88
N GLY A 73 25.45 -18.61 17.88
CA GLY A 73 26.43 -19.14 16.94
C GLY A 73 25.90 -19.06 15.51
N GLU A 74 26.76 -19.35 14.54
CA GLU A 74 26.45 -19.18 13.12
C GLU A 74 25.29 -20.07 12.69
N PHE A 75 25.15 -21.25 13.30
CA PHE A 75 24.01 -22.15 13.08
C PHE A 75 22.71 -21.59 13.64
N GLU A 76 22.71 -21.02 14.85
CA GLU A 76 21.52 -20.39 15.43
C GLU A 76 21.08 -19.17 14.63
N GLN A 77 22.05 -18.35 14.17
CA GLN A 77 21.77 -17.19 13.30
C GLN A 77 21.21 -17.63 11.94
N ALA A 78 21.82 -18.65 11.30
CA ALA A 78 21.35 -19.19 10.03
C ALA A 78 19.93 -19.76 10.13
N LYS A 79 19.67 -20.55 11.18
CA LYS A 79 18.34 -21.10 11.44
C LYS A 79 17.30 -19.99 11.61
N ARG A 80 17.60 -18.99 12.46
CA ARG A 80 16.68 -17.88 12.73
C ARG A 80 16.41 -17.04 11.48
N MET A 81 17.46 -16.76 10.70
CA MET A 81 17.36 -16.06 9.42
C MET A 81 16.40 -16.79 8.47
N HIS A 82 16.57 -18.10 8.31
CA HIS A 82 15.69 -18.89 7.44
C HIS A 82 14.24 -18.91 7.98
N GLU A 83 14.04 -19.11 9.28
CA GLU A 83 12.71 -19.12 9.88
C GLU A 83 11.98 -17.78 9.72
N ARG A 84 12.69 -16.65 9.76
CA ARG A 84 12.13 -15.31 9.51
C ARG A 84 11.77 -15.06 8.06
N ILE A 85 12.61 -15.47 7.12
CA ILE A 85 12.36 -15.30 5.68
C ILE A 85 11.25 -16.25 5.21
N VAL A 86 11.29 -17.51 5.65
CA VAL A 86 10.50 -18.60 5.06
C VAL A 86 9.29 -18.99 5.92
N GLY A 87 9.30 -18.65 7.21
CA GLY A 87 8.28 -19.09 8.17
C GLY A 87 8.41 -20.56 8.61
N ALA A 88 9.54 -21.20 8.30
CA ALA A 88 9.79 -22.61 8.58
C ALA A 88 11.29 -22.91 8.76
N PRO A 89 11.67 -23.99 9.47
CA PRO A 89 13.07 -24.36 9.63
C PRO A 89 13.71 -24.80 8.30
N PRO A 90 15.03 -24.56 8.11
CA PRO A 90 15.78 -25.03 6.96
C PRO A 90 15.98 -26.54 6.99
N THR A 91 16.28 -27.13 5.83
CA THR A 91 16.88 -28.47 5.77
C THR A 91 18.32 -28.43 6.31
N GLU A 92 18.87 -29.57 6.70
CA GLU A 92 20.26 -29.64 7.22
C GLU A 92 21.28 -29.07 6.22
N ALA A 93 21.14 -29.40 4.94
CA ALA A 93 22.04 -28.92 3.90
C ALA A 93 21.96 -27.39 3.72
N VAL A 94 20.75 -26.83 3.74
CA VAL A 94 20.53 -25.38 3.66
C VAL A 94 21.09 -24.69 4.90
N LEU A 95 20.84 -25.24 6.09
CA LEU A 95 21.36 -24.72 7.35
C LEU A 95 22.88 -24.65 7.36
N GLN A 96 23.55 -25.74 6.96
CA GLN A 96 25.01 -25.80 6.89
C GLN A 96 25.58 -24.79 5.88
N SER A 97 24.94 -24.65 4.72
CA SER A 97 25.34 -23.67 3.70
C SER A 97 25.21 -22.24 4.23
N MET A 98 24.06 -21.90 4.83
CA MET A 98 23.82 -20.58 5.41
C MET A 98 24.79 -20.28 6.57
N ALA A 99 25.04 -21.24 7.47
CA ALA A 99 26.00 -21.07 8.56
C ALA A 99 27.41 -20.81 8.05
N THR A 100 27.83 -21.47 6.96
CA THR A 100 29.12 -21.24 6.30
C THR A 100 29.23 -19.83 5.72
N ASN A 101 28.15 -19.35 5.08
CA ASN A 101 28.08 -17.98 4.58
C ASN A 101 28.18 -16.95 5.71
N ILE A 102 27.45 -17.15 6.81
CA ILE A 102 27.50 -16.26 7.99
C ILE A 102 28.89 -16.28 8.64
N ALA A 103 29.51 -17.45 8.82
CA ALA A 103 30.86 -17.58 9.37
C ALA A 103 31.92 -16.84 8.52
N SER A 104 31.66 -16.71 7.21
CA SER A 104 32.52 -15.99 6.26
C SER A 104 32.19 -14.50 6.16
N GLY A 105 31.30 -13.97 7.00
CA GLY A 105 30.85 -12.58 6.96
C GLY A 105 29.89 -12.23 5.81
N ASN A 106 29.28 -13.23 5.17
CA ASN A 106 28.40 -13.07 4.02
C ASN A 106 26.95 -13.46 4.35
N GLY A 107 26.34 -12.81 5.35
CA GLY A 107 24.97 -13.13 5.74
C GLY A 107 23.91 -12.71 4.69
N VAL A 108 24.20 -11.73 3.84
CA VAL A 108 23.36 -11.42 2.66
C VAL A 108 23.22 -12.63 1.74
N GLN A 109 24.32 -13.33 1.43
CA GLN A 109 24.24 -14.56 0.64
C GLN A 109 23.47 -15.68 1.35
N ALA A 110 23.60 -15.78 2.68
CA ALA A 110 22.80 -16.74 3.45
C ALA A 110 21.29 -16.44 3.32
N ALA A 111 20.90 -15.17 3.33
CA ALA A 111 19.51 -14.76 3.13
C ALA A 111 19.01 -15.06 1.71
N PHE A 112 19.85 -14.86 0.68
CA PHE A 112 19.52 -15.29 -0.68
C PHE A 112 19.28 -16.80 -0.77
N THR A 113 20.10 -17.61 -0.12
CA THR A 113 19.88 -19.07 -0.04
C THR A 113 18.55 -19.41 0.66
N ALA A 114 18.11 -18.65 1.67
CA ALA A 114 16.80 -18.86 2.28
C ALA A 114 15.64 -18.48 1.34
N MET A 115 15.81 -17.43 0.52
CA MET A 115 14.80 -16.99 -0.46
C MET A 115 14.64 -17.96 -1.64
N ASP A 116 15.50 -18.97 -1.81
CA ASP A 116 15.32 -20.04 -2.79
C ASP A 116 14.20 -21.02 -2.40
N ASP A 117 13.72 -20.98 -1.14
CA ASP A 117 12.61 -21.82 -0.68
C ASP A 117 11.26 -21.34 -1.27
N PRO A 118 10.47 -22.21 -1.93
CA PRO A 118 9.15 -21.87 -2.47
C PRO A 118 8.17 -21.24 -1.48
N ARG A 119 8.34 -21.48 -0.17
CA ARG A 119 7.49 -20.92 0.89
C ARG A 119 7.74 -19.43 1.11
N PHE A 120 8.91 -18.89 0.75
CA PHE A 120 9.13 -17.45 0.76
C PHE A 120 8.11 -16.73 -0.15
N TYR A 121 7.79 -17.31 -1.31
CA TYR A 121 6.85 -16.71 -2.27
C TYR A 121 5.39 -17.06 -1.95
N SER A 122 5.11 -18.34 -1.69
CA SER A 122 3.75 -18.84 -1.47
C SER A 122 3.17 -18.50 -0.09
N VAL A 123 4.02 -18.20 0.89
CA VAL A 123 3.59 -17.85 2.26
C VAL A 123 4.02 -16.43 2.59
N THR A 124 5.34 -16.16 2.67
CA THR A 124 5.84 -14.89 3.21
C THR A 124 5.42 -13.69 2.34
N LEU A 125 5.77 -13.68 1.06
CA LEU A 125 5.41 -12.59 0.15
C LEU A 125 3.90 -12.51 -0.11
N LYS A 126 3.21 -13.66 -0.20
CA LYS A 126 1.75 -13.69 -0.32
C LYS A 126 1.10 -12.96 0.86
N ASN A 127 1.44 -13.35 2.09
CA ASN A 127 0.90 -12.74 3.31
C ASN A 127 1.33 -11.28 3.46
N TRP A 128 2.55 -10.94 3.06
CA TRP A 128 3.05 -9.56 3.11
C TRP A 128 2.27 -8.60 2.19
N ALA A 129 1.98 -9.03 0.96
CA ALA A 129 1.31 -8.19 -0.04
C ALA A 129 -0.23 -8.21 0.04
N THR A 130 -0.83 -9.31 0.55
CA THR A 130 -2.29 -9.50 0.58
C THR A 130 -3.07 -8.37 1.27
N PRO A 131 -2.64 -7.81 2.42
CA PRO A 131 -3.29 -6.67 3.05
C PRO A 131 -3.48 -5.44 2.14
N TRP A 132 -2.65 -5.28 1.10
CA TRP A 132 -2.73 -4.12 0.20
C TRP A 132 -3.80 -4.27 -0.88
N THR A 133 -4.38 -5.46 -0.97
CA THR A 133 -5.33 -5.83 -2.03
C THR A 133 -6.78 -5.75 -1.57
N ASN A 134 -7.03 -5.30 -0.34
CA ASN A 134 -8.37 -5.21 0.23
C ASN A 134 -8.47 -4.04 1.24
N ARG A 135 -9.68 -3.55 1.48
CA ARG A 135 -9.93 -2.38 2.35
C ARG A 135 -9.74 -2.67 3.83
N ASP A 136 -9.89 -3.93 4.23
CA ASP A 136 -9.82 -4.37 5.63
C ASP A 136 -8.37 -4.64 6.07
N GLN A 137 -7.42 -4.58 5.13
CA GLN A 137 -6.02 -4.98 5.33
C GLN A 137 -5.90 -6.41 5.88
N ASP A 138 -6.85 -7.27 5.54
CA ASP A 138 -6.89 -8.66 5.97
C ASP A 138 -5.82 -9.46 5.23
N ILE A 139 -4.99 -10.17 6.01
CA ILE A 139 -3.92 -11.04 5.53
C ILE A 139 -4.44 -12.38 4.98
N PHE A 140 -5.66 -12.77 5.36
CA PHE A 140 -6.24 -14.07 5.03
C PHE A 140 -7.05 -14.07 3.72
N ARG A 141 -6.93 -13.02 2.90
CA ARG A 141 -7.59 -13.01 1.58
C ARG A 141 -6.90 -14.01 0.61
N PRO A 142 -7.65 -14.56 -0.36
CA PRO A 142 -7.08 -15.42 -1.39
C PRO A 142 -6.01 -14.70 -2.22
N LEU A 143 -5.10 -15.47 -2.79
CA LEU A 143 -4.22 -15.02 -3.86
C LEU A 143 -5.08 -14.39 -4.97
N ASN A 144 -4.60 -13.28 -5.52
CA ASN A 144 -5.20 -12.58 -6.63
C ASN A 144 -4.11 -12.02 -7.55
N ASP A 145 -4.51 -11.38 -8.64
CA ASP A 145 -3.59 -10.85 -9.64
C ASP A 145 -2.70 -9.70 -9.14
N TYR A 146 -3.17 -8.90 -8.18
CA TYR A 146 -2.34 -7.92 -7.49
C TYR A 146 -1.24 -8.65 -6.70
N THR A 147 -1.59 -9.52 -5.75
CA THR A 147 -0.60 -10.24 -4.94
C THR A 147 0.37 -11.05 -5.80
N ALA A 148 -0.12 -11.77 -6.81
CA ALA A 148 0.72 -12.53 -7.73
C ALA A 148 1.69 -11.63 -8.53
N THR A 149 1.25 -10.42 -8.89
CA THR A 149 2.11 -9.44 -9.57
C THR A 149 3.21 -8.90 -8.66
N VAL A 150 2.92 -8.65 -7.38
CA VAL A 150 3.95 -8.30 -6.38
C VAL A 150 4.97 -9.44 -6.27
N ILE A 151 4.50 -10.67 -6.08
CA ILE A 151 5.36 -11.86 -5.98
C ILE A 151 6.25 -12.00 -7.21
N GLY A 152 5.68 -11.86 -8.41
CA GLY A 152 6.40 -11.98 -9.67
C GLY A 152 7.46 -10.90 -9.88
N VAL A 153 7.15 -9.64 -9.58
CA VAL A 153 8.11 -8.52 -9.66
C VAL A 153 9.29 -8.75 -8.72
N VAL A 154 9.05 -9.22 -7.49
CA VAL A 154 10.13 -9.56 -6.54
C VAL A 154 10.93 -10.76 -7.02
N ARG A 155 10.27 -11.82 -7.48
CA ARG A 155 10.91 -13.05 -7.96
C ARG A 155 11.87 -12.77 -9.11
N ASP A 156 11.41 -11.97 -10.08
CA ASP A 156 12.14 -11.65 -11.31
C ASP A 156 13.10 -10.44 -11.13
N GLU A 157 13.23 -9.93 -9.90
CA GLU A 157 14.18 -8.86 -9.54
C GLU A 157 14.03 -7.60 -10.41
N LEU A 158 12.79 -7.28 -10.78
CA LEU A 158 12.48 -6.10 -11.56
C LEU A 158 12.54 -4.85 -10.67
N ASP A 159 12.65 -3.67 -11.30
CA ASP A 159 12.45 -2.39 -10.63
C ASP A 159 11.06 -2.38 -9.97
N PHE A 160 11.03 -2.40 -8.64
CA PHE A 160 9.78 -2.55 -7.88
C PHE A 160 8.80 -1.39 -8.09
N ARG A 161 9.27 -0.22 -8.54
CA ARG A 161 8.41 0.93 -8.88
C ARG A 161 7.45 0.62 -10.01
N THR A 162 7.83 -0.28 -10.93
CA THR A 162 7.02 -0.70 -12.08
C THR A 162 5.64 -1.24 -11.68
N LEU A 163 5.49 -1.71 -10.43
CA LEU A 163 4.20 -2.14 -9.88
C LEU A 163 3.09 -1.11 -10.04
N LEU A 164 3.39 0.19 -9.96
CA LEU A 164 2.35 1.24 -9.96
C LEU A 164 2.01 1.77 -11.35
N TYR A 165 2.82 1.52 -12.38
CA TYR A 165 2.65 2.20 -13.67
C TYR A 165 2.82 1.33 -14.90
N ASP A 166 3.50 0.18 -14.81
CA ASP A 166 3.86 -0.54 -16.02
C ASP A 166 2.69 -1.36 -16.60
N ASN A 167 2.80 -1.75 -17.88
CA ASN A 167 1.83 -2.61 -18.56
C ASN A 167 2.13 -4.09 -18.27
N LEU A 168 2.17 -4.47 -16.99
CA LEU A 168 2.57 -5.80 -16.54
C LEU A 168 1.55 -6.44 -15.60
N LEU A 169 1.47 -7.77 -15.66
CA LEU A 169 0.73 -8.62 -14.75
C LEU A 169 1.44 -9.97 -14.63
N TYR A 170 1.28 -10.67 -13.51
CA TYR A 170 1.67 -12.07 -13.41
C TYR A 170 0.45 -12.99 -13.32
N VAL A 171 0.51 -14.08 -14.10
CA VAL A 171 -0.49 -15.15 -14.13
C VAL A 171 0.21 -16.49 -13.93
N GLY A 172 -0.53 -17.51 -13.49
CA GLY A 172 -0.08 -18.89 -13.49
C GLY A 172 0.15 -19.43 -14.90
N ALA A 173 1.24 -20.18 -15.04
CA ALA A 173 1.64 -20.82 -16.29
C ALA A 173 0.53 -21.76 -16.81
N SER A 174 0.35 -21.79 -18.13
CA SER A 174 -0.68 -22.63 -18.76
C SER A 174 -0.52 -24.13 -18.44
N SER A 175 0.70 -24.58 -18.16
CA SER A 175 1.04 -25.95 -17.76
C SER A 175 0.46 -26.39 -16.41
N THR A 176 0.06 -25.45 -15.56
CA THR A 176 -0.51 -25.73 -14.23
C THR A 176 -1.94 -26.28 -14.29
N GLY A 177 -2.60 -26.15 -15.45
CA GLY A 177 -3.98 -26.59 -15.66
C GLY A 177 -5.02 -25.84 -14.83
N VAL A 178 -4.70 -24.66 -14.31
CA VAL A 178 -5.68 -23.75 -13.67
C VAL A 178 -6.55 -23.07 -14.73
N SER A 179 -7.67 -22.51 -14.29
CA SER A 179 -8.59 -21.75 -15.16
C SER A 179 -7.86 -20.57 -15.81
N ALA A 180 -8.26 -20.15 -17.00
CA ALA A 180 -7.68 -18.95 -17.62
C ALA A 180 -7.96 -17.69 -16.77
N TYR A 181 -7.11 -16.67 -16.90
CA TYR A 181 -7.35 -15.36 -16.29
C TYR A 181 -8.73 -14.83 -16.71
N SER A 182 -9.44 -14.21 -15.77
CA SER A 182 -10.74 -13.60 -15.99
C SER A 182 -10.79 -12.21 -15.36
N ASN A 183 -11.33 -11.24 -16.10
CA ASN A 183 -11.61 -9.91 -15.53
C ASN A 183 -12.78 -9.94 -14.53
N SER A 184 -13.63 -10.96 -14.56
CA SER A 184 -14.88 -11.02 -13.78
C SER A 184 -14.87 -12.01 -12.61
N ASN A 185 -13.77 -12.74 -12.38
CA ASN A 185 -13.65 -13.61 -11.20
C ASN A 185 -12.17 -13.84 -10.83
N ASN A 186 -11.95 -14.47 -9.67
CA ASN A 186 -10.61 -14.75 -9.14
C ASN A 186 -10.20 -16.24 -9.23
N ALA A 187 -10.96 -17.07 -9.96
CA ALA A 187 -10.80 -18.52 -9.96
C ALA A 187 -9.40 -18.99 -10.41
N HIS A 188 -8.75 -18.24 -11.30
CA HIS A 188 -7.38 -18.51 -11.73
C HIS A 188 -6.41 -18.56 -10.54
N TYR A 189 -6.45 -17.55 -9.67
CA TYR A 189 -5.51 -17.40 -8.56
C TYR A 189 -5.89 -18.22 -7.34
N GLU A 190 -7.19 -18.38 -7.07
CA GLU A 190 -7.68 -19.31 -6.06
C GLU A 190 -7.22 -20.74 -6.37
N GLN A 191 -7.29 -21.18 -7.62
CA GLN A 191 -6.81 -22.52 -8.01
C GLN A 191 -5.29 -22.67 -7.92
N LEU A 192 -4.50 -21.60 -8.12
CA LEU A 192 -3.06 -21.65 -7.89
C LEU A 192 -2.76 -21.91 -6.40
N GLU A 193 -3.47 -21.22 -5.51
CA GLU A 193 -3.32 -21.36 -4.06
C GLU A 193 -3.84 -22.72 -3.58
N GLU A 194 -5.07 -23.12 -3.94
CA GLU A 194 -5.69 -24.40 -3.55
C GLU A 194 -4.86 -25.62 -3.96
N ARG A 195 -4.20 -25.55 -5.13
CA ARG A 195 -3.36 -26.64 -5.66
C ARG A 195 -1.92 -26.56 -5.19
N ASN A 196 -1.55 -25.59 -4.33
CA ASN A 196 -0.19 -25.36 -3.86
C ASN A 196 0.82 -25.29 -5.02
N VAL A 197 0.46 -24.56 -6.08
CA VAL A 197 1.35 -24.40 -7.24
C VAL A 197 2.64 -23.69 -6.82
N ASN A 198 3.79 -24.21 -7.25
CA ASN A 198 5.08 -23.57 -7.02
C ASN A 198 5.14 -22.24 -7.80
N LEU A 199 4.95 -21.13 -7.10
CA LEU A 199 4.92 -19.78 -7.68
C LEU A 199 6.29 -19.32 -8.20
N ILE A 200 7.39 -19.90 -7.72
CA ILE A 200 8.73 -19.64 -8.27
C ILE A 200 8.77 -20.09 -9.72
N GLU A 201 8.34 -21.32 -9.98
CA GLU A 201 8.47 -21.95 -11.29
C GLU A 201 7.33 -21.58 -12.25
N ASN A 202 6.13 -21.32 -11.71
CA ASN A 202 4.90 -21.30 -12.50
C ASN A 202 4.19 -19.94 -12.55
N LEU A 203 4.80 -18.84 -12.09
CA LEU A 203 4.30 -17.50 -12.44
C LEU A 203 4.94 -17.02 -13.75
N GLU A 204 4.12 -16.54 -14.68
CA GLU A 204 4.52 -15.99 -15.97
C GLU A 204 4.18 -14.50 -16.03
N ARG A 205 5.16 -13.68 -16.37
CA ARG A 205 4.94 -12.26 -16.67
C ARG A 205 4.18 -12.13 -18.00
N ARG A 206 3.11 -11.34 -17.98
CA ARG A 206 2.28 -11.02 -19.16
C ARG A 206 2.12 -9.51 -19.29
N THR A 207 1.87 -9.08 -20.51
CA THR A 207 1.45 -7.71 -20.80
C THR A 207 0.02 -7.52 -20.30
N GLN A 208 -0.21 -6.56 -19.40
CA GLN A 208 -1.52 -6.38 -18.75
C GLN A 208 -2.63 -6.10 -19.76
N SER A 209 -2.40 -5.25 -20.77
CA SER A 209 -3.37 -4.93 -21.82
C SER A 209 -3.80 -6.15 -22.64
N ASP A 210 -2.91 -7.11 -22.85
CA ASP A 210 -3.20 -8.31 -23.63
C ASP A 210 -4.07 -9.31 -22.86
N VAL A 211 -4.03 -9.22 -21.52
CA VAL A 211 -4.77 -10.10 -20.61
C VAL A 211 -6.11 -9.47 -20.23
N THR A 212 -6.13 -8.18 -19.88
CA THR A 212 -7.33 -7.49 -19.39
C THR A 212 -8.17 -6.89 -20.52
N GLY A 213 -7.57 -6.64 -21.68
CA GLY A 213 -8.20 -5.93 -22.79
C GLY A 213 -8.26 -4.40 -22.63
N LEU A 214 -7.68 -3.85 -21.55
CA LEU A 214 -7.51 -2.40 -21.39
C LEU A 214 -6.57 -1.85 -22.48
N PRO A 215 -6.79 -0.61 -22.97
CA PRO A 215 -5.78 0.08 -23.78
C PRO A 215 -4.44 0.14 -23.03
N ALA A 216 -3.32 -0.02 -23.72
CA ALA A 216 -2.00 0.00 -23.07
C ALA A 216 -1.70 1.29 -22.28
N GLY A 217 -2.25 2.44 -22.69
CA GLY A 217 -2.14 3.69 -21.93
C GLY A 217 -2.98 3.74 -20.66
N ALA A 218 -3.99 2.87 -20.55
CA ALA A 218 -4.91 2.77 -19.42
C ALA A 218 -4.50 1.68 -18.40
N THR A 219 -3.32 1.08 -18.56
CA THR A 219 -2.75 0.13 -17.60
C THR A 219 -1.89 0.86 -16.57
N ALA A 220 -1.81 0.36 -15.35
CA ALA A 220 -0.98 0.92 -14.28
C ALA A 220 -0.63 -0.18 -13.26
N GLY A 221 -0.04 -1.28 -13.76
CA GLY A 221 0.33 -2.45 -12.98
C GLY A 221 -0.77 -2.89 -12.02
N VAL A 222 -0.46 -2.89 -10.72
CA VAL A 222 -1.37 -3.36 -9.68
C VAL A 222 -2.59 -2.46 -9.47
N ILE A 223 -2.50 -1.17 -9.80
CA ILE A 223 -3.61 -0.22 -9.69
C ILE A 223 -4.78 -0.63 -10.59
N THR A 224 -4.48 -1.09 -11.81
CA THR A 224 -5.49 -1.54 -12.79
C THR A 224 -5.59 -3.06 -12.91
N SER A 225 -4.99 -3.79 -11.96
CA SER A 225 -5.28 -5.21 -11.77
C SER A 225 -6.74 -5.39 -11.34
N ARG A 226 -7.32 -6.57 -11.57
CA ARG A 226 -8.67 -6.89 -11.12
C ARG A 226 -8.78 -6.77 -9.60
N GLY A 227 -7.83 -7.31 -8.85
CA GLY A 227 -7.80 -7.25 -7.38
C GLY A 227 -7.77 -5.82 -6.87
N GLY A 228 -6.90 -4.97 -7.42
CA GLY A 228 -6.84 -3.55 -7.10
C GLY A 228 -8.12 -2.80 -7.46
N ALA A 229 -8.65 -3.03 -8.67
CA ALA A 229 -9.88 -2.40 -9.15
C ALA A 229 -11.11 -2.81 -8.33
N ARG A 230 -11.29 -4.11 -8.05
CA ARG A 230 -12.35 -4.63 -7.18
C ARG A 230 -12.29 -3.97 -5.81
N ALA A 231 -11.09 -3.84 -5.23
CA ALA A 231 -10.96 -3.26 -3.91
C ALA A 231 -11.23 -1.75 -3.90
N PHE A 232 -10.71 -1.00 -4.88
CA PHE A 232 -10.57 0.46 -4.73
C PHE A 232 -11.26 1.32 -5.79
N PHE A 233 -11.70 0.73 -6.91
CA PHE A 233 -12.67 1.37 -7.83
C PHE A 233 -14.12 1.00 -7.52
N TYR A 234 -14.36 0.04 -6.61
CA TYR A 234 -15.70 -0.31 -6.14
C TYR A 234 -16.40 0.89 -5.47
N ALA A 235 -17.54 1.27 -6.05
CA ALA A 235 -18.38 2.39 -5.63
C ALA A 235 -17.63 3.75 -5.56
N GLY A 236 -18.30 4.77 -5.02
CA GLY A 236 -17.73 6.09 -4.79
C GLY A 236 -17.19 6.79 -6.04
N THR A 237 -16.25 7.72 -5.85
CA THR A 237 -15.73 8.62 -6.89
C THR A 237 -14.21 8.44 -7.13
N ASN A 238 -13.71 7.21 -6.97
CA ASN A 238 -12.30 6.80 -7.12
C ASN A 238 -11.27 7.40 -6.16
N ARG A 239 -11.68 8.17 -5.15
CA ARG A 239 -10.76 8.64 -4.09
C ARG A 239 -10.15 7.50 -3.28
N ALA A 240 -10.87 6.39 -3.12
CA ALA A 240 -10.36 5.20 -2.42
C ALA A 240 -9.11 4.61 -3.11
N MET A 241 -9.07 4.58 -4.44
CA MET A 241 -7.87 4.11 -5.17
C MET A 241 -6.63 4.93 -4.83
N LEU A 242 -6.75 6.27 -4.83
CA LEU A 242 -5.64 7.12 -4.43
C LEU A 242 -5.25 6.87 -2.97
N ARG A 243 -6.21 6.94 -2.04
CA ARG A 243 -5.96 6.74 -0.60
C ARG A 243 -5.21 5.45 -0.32
N PHE A 244 -5.71 4.32 -0.82
CA PHE A 244 -5.07 3.03 -0.56
C PHE A 244 -3.75 2.87 -1.31
N THR A 245 -3.54 3.55 -2.45
CA THR A 245 -2.22 3.59 -3.08
C THR A 245 -1.22 4.33 -2.19
N LEU A 246 -1.59 5.47 -1.59
CA LEU A 246 -0.74 6.18 -0.64
C LEU A 246 -0.45 5.34 0.61
N LEU A 247 -1.51 4.77 1.20
CA LEU A 247 -1.39 3.95 2.40
C LEU A 247 -0.48 2.73 2.17
N ASN A 248 -0.69 2.03 1.05
CA ASN A 248 0.02 0.78 0.79
C ASN A 248 1.42 0.98 0.23
N HIS A 249 1.67 2.06 -0.52
CA HIS A 249 2.94 2.22 -1.24
C HIS A 249 3.80 3.39 -0.78
N LEU A 250 3.23 4.36 -0.07
CA LEU A 250 3.95 5.50 0.51
C LEU A 250 3.87 5.51 2.04
N CYS A 251 3.16 4.56 2.67
CA CYS A 251 3.01 4.45 4.12
C CYS A 251 2.43 5.72 4.77
N ASN A 252 1.66 6.49 4.00
CA ASN A 252 0.98 7.71 4.43
C ASN A 252 -0.50 7.61 4.07
N ASP A 253 -1.40 7.80 5.05
CA ASP A 253 -2.83 7.99 4.79
C ASP A 253 -3.14 9.48 4.61
N LEU A 254 -4.40 9.80 4.30
CA LEU A 254 -4.86 11.17 4.07
C LEU A 254 -4.67 12.08 5.28
N GLU A 255 -4.70 11.52 6.49
CA GLU A 255 -4.44 12.25 7.74
C GLU A 255 -3.00 12.74 7.84
N GLN A 256 -2.02 11.95 7.37
CA GLN A 256 -0.60 12.33 7.38
C GLN A 256 -0.29 13.41 6.34
N VAL A 257 -1.03 13.43 5.23
CA VAL A 257 -0.84 14.42 4.14
C VAL A 257 -1.82 15.59 4.21
N HIS A 258 -2.52 15.75 5.33
CA HIS A 258 -3.48 16.83 5.56
C HIS A 258 -2.78 18.21 5.50
N ASP A 259 -3.22 19.06 4.57
CA ASP A 259 -2.67 20.41 4.40
C ASP A 259 -3.74 21.44 3.99
N VAL A 260 -4.17 22.25 4.96
CA VAL A 260 -5.19 23.30 4.77
C VAL A 260 -4.67 24.55 4.04
N THR A 261 -3.38 24.60 3.71
CA THR A 261 -2.77 25.76 3.03
C THR A 261 -2.82 25.67 1.51
N LEU A 262 -3.17 24.49 0.96
CA LEU A 262 -3.24 24.24 -0.47
C LEU A 262 -4.51 24.81 -1.12
N PRO A 263 -4.44 25.26 -2.40
CA PRO A 263 -5.59 25.76 -3.14
C PRO A 263 -6.76 24.74 -3.18
N PRO A 264 -8.00 25.16 -2.88
CA PRO A 264 -9.18 24.29 -2.88
C PRO A 264 -9.92 24.26 -4.24
N ASP A 265 -9.29 24.71 -5.32
CA ASP A 265 -9.90 24.98 -6.62
C ASP A 265 -10.36 23.71 -7.36
N ARG A 266 -9.71 22.57 -7.09
CA ARG A 266 -10.06 21.26 -7.67
C ARG A 266 -10.93 20.37 -6.78
N ILE A 267 -11.39 20.88 -5.64
CA ILE A 267 -12.30 20.12 -4.78
C ILE A 267 -13.66 20.01 -5.47
N ARG A 268 -14.13 18.78 -5.66
CA ARG A 268 -15.30 18.47 -6.49
C ARG A 268 -16.62 18.91 -5.88
N GLN A 269 -17.67 18.87 -6.70
CA GLN A 269 -19.04 19.27 -6.37
C GLN A 269 -19.69 18.42 -5.26
N ASP A 270 -19.19 17.21 -5.01
CA ASP A 270 -19.78 16.23 -4.09
C ASP A 270 -19.42 16.46 -2.61
N VAL A 271 -18.58 17.45 -2.33
CA VAL A 271 -18.12 17.81 -0.98
C VAL A 271 -18.81 19.09 -0.52
N SER A 272 -19.47 19.06 0.63
CA SER A 272 -20.13 20.25 1.20
C SER A 272 -19.09 21.30 1.62
N ARG A 273 -19.40 22.58 1.38
CA ARG A 273 -18.62 23.74 1.88
C ARG A 273 -19.13 24.24 3.23
N SER A 274 -20.18 23.63 3.77
CA SER A 274 -20.71 23.84 5.11
C SER A 274 -21.26 22.53 5.69
N PRO A 275 -20.39 21.51 5.92
CA PRO A 275 -20.82 20.26 6.56
C PRO A 275 -21.51 20.55 7.89
N GLY A 276 -22.70 19.98 8.09
CA GLY A 276 -23.52 20.26 9.30
C GLY A 276 -23.97 21.71 9.46
N GLY A 277 -23.87 22.54 8.42
CA GLY A 277 -24.18 23.98 8.46
C GLY A 277 -23.01 24.87 8.92
N ASP A 278 -21.82 24.32 9.16
CA ASP A 278 -20.65 25.07 9.61
C ASP A 278 -19.51 25.02 8.60
N SER A 279 -19.20 26.16 7.96
CA SER A 279 -18.13 26.25 6.97
C SER A 279 -16.73 26.08 7.57
N ARG A 280 -16.57 26.27 8.88
CA ARG A 280 -15.27 26.07 9.55
C ARG A 280 -14.84 24.60 9.50
N VAL A 281 -15.79 23.67 9.49
CA VAL A 281 -15.49 22.24 9.33
C VAL A 281 -14.84 21.98 7.98
N PHE A 282 -15.35 22.60 6.91
CA PHE A 282 -14.73 22.50 5.60
C PHE A 282 -13.34 23.15 5.59
N LEU A 283 -13.24 24.39 6.10
CA LEU A 283 -12.01 25.19 6.05
C LEU A 283 -10.85 24.65 6.92
N ASN A 284 -11.15 23.91 7.98
CA ASN A 284 -10.12 23.41 8.90
C ASN A 284 -9.85 21.91 8.75
N ASN A 285 -10.81 21.14 8.24
CA ASN A 285 -10.71 19.67 8.19
C ASN A 285 -10.78 19.16 6.75
N CYS A 286 -11.90 19.38 6.06
CA CYS A 286 -12.13 18.74 4.75
C CYS A 286 -11.15 19.25 3.69
N VAL A 287 -10.88 20.56 3.66
CA VAL A 287 -9.97 21.16 2.68
C VAL A 287 -8.57 20.54 2.75
N GLY A 288 -8.11 20.15 3.95
CA GLY A 288 -6.75 19.65 4.13
C GLY A 288 -6.49 18.32 3.43
N CYS A 289 -7.47 17.41 3.38
CA CYS A 289 -7.33 16.19 2.57
C CYS A 289 -7.69 16.45 1.10
N HIS A 290 -8.78 17.18 0.85
CA HIS A 290 -9.34 17.29 -0.49
C HIS A 290 -8.50 18.14 -1.46
N SER A 291 -7.84 19.19 -1.00
CA SER A 291 -7.02 20.06 -1.87
C SER A 291 -5.88 19.30 -2.54
N GLY A 292 -5.29 18.29 -1.89
CA GLY A 292 -4.26 17.43 -2.51
C GLY A 292 -4.83 16.17 -3.18
N MET A 293 -5.81 15.52 -2.54
CA MET A 293 -6.37 14.26 -3.02
C MET A 293 -7.20 14.42 -4.31
N ASP A 294 -8.05 15.44 -4.42
CA ASP A 294 -8.98 15.57 -5.54
C ASP A 294 -8.28 15.80 -6.89
N PRO A 295 -7.23 16.65 -7.01
CA PRO A 295 -6.41 16.77 -8.21
C PRO A 295 -5.79 15.45 -8.67
N LEU A 296 -5.20 14.69 -7.74
CA LEU A 296 -4.52 13.43 -8.06
C LEU A 296 -5.52 12.34 -8.43
N ALA A 297 -6.62 12.21 -7.70
CA ALA A 297 -7.65 11.21 -7.97
C ALA A 297 -8.41 11.45 -9.29
N GLN A 298 -8.19 12.60 -9.96
CA GLN A 298 -8.66 12.82 -11.34
C GLN A 298 -8.00 11.88 -12.34
N ALA A 299 -6.79 11.38 -12.08
CA ALA A 299 -6.12 10.37 -12.92
C ALA A 299 -6.98 9.12 -13.17
N PHE A 300 -7.97 8.88 -12.31
CA PHE A 300 -8.89 7.75 -12.39
C PHE A 300 -10.25 8.09 -13.02
N ALA A 301 -10.42 9.28 -13.61
CA ALA A 301 -11.72 9.78 -14.06
C ALA A 301 -12.43 8.91 -15.10
N TYR A 302 -11.67 8.12 -15.85
CA TYR A 302 -12.19 7.24 -16.89
C TYR A 302 -12.41 5.79 -16.43
N TYR A 303 -12.09 5.45 -15.18
CA TYR A 303 -12.18 4.08 -14.66
C TYR A 303 -13.43 3.88 -13.79
N SER A 304 -14.08 2.73 -13.97
CA SER A 304 -15.14 2.28 -13.06
C SER A 304 -15.00 0.79 -12.76
N TRP A 305 -15.82 0.33 -11.80
CA TRP A 305 -16.02 -1.07 -11.50
C TRP A 305 -17.46 -1.40 -11.83
N ASP A 306 -17.67 -2.21 -12.87
CA ASP A 306 -18.99 -2.62 -13.34
C ASP A 306 -19.42 -3.91 -12.64
N TYR A 307 -20.55 -3.85 -11.94
CA TYR A 307 -21.13 -4.95 -11.18
C TYR A 307 -22.64 -4.72 -10.99
N ASP A 308 -23.39 -5.77 -10.69
CA ASP A 308 -24.82 -5.67 -10.39
C ASP A 308 -25.02 -5.51 -8.87
N PRO A 309 -25.37 -4.32 -8.35
CA PRO A 309 -25.52 -4.12 -6.91
C PRO A 309 -26.72 -4.85 -6.29
N ASP A 310 -27.70 -5.29 -7.09
CA ASP A 310 -28.88 -5.99 -6.60
C ASP A 310 -28.60 -7.50 -6.42
N THR A 311 -27.76 -8.09 -7.28
CA THR A 311 -27.43 -9.52 -7.22
C THR A 311 -26.02 -9.84 -6.75
N ASP A 312 -25.12 -8.86 -6.81
CA ASP A 312 -23.71 -8.93 -6.41
C ASP A 312 -23.34 -7.68 -5.58
N PRO A 313 -23.92 -7.52 -4.38
CA PRO A 313 -23.74 -6.30 -3.58
C PRO A 313 -22.28 -6.03 -3.21
N GLU A 314 -21.43 -7.06 -3.14
CA GLU A 314 -19.99 -6.93 -2.83
C GLU A 314 -19.12 -6.72 -4.09
N GLY A 315 -19.72 -6.78 -5.29
CA GLY A 315 -19.02 -6.57 -6.56
C GLY A 315 -18.01 -7.66 -6.90
N ASP A 316 -18.17 -8.88 -6.37
CA ASP A 316 -17.23 -9.99 -6.51
C ASP A 316 -17.19 -10.57 -7.92
N ALA A 317 -18.28 -10.47 -8.67
CA ALA A 317 -18.37 -10.87 -10.08
C ALA A 317 -18.12 -9.70 -11.04
N GLY A 318 -17.80 -8.52 -10.51
CA GLY A 318 -17.56 -7.32 -11.30
C GLY A 318 -16.24 -7.33 -12.08
N GLN A 319 -16.07 -6.32 -12.92
CA GLN A 319 -14.87 -6.09 -13.72
C GLN A 319 -14.54 -4.60 -13.86
N ILE A 320 -13.27 -4.30 -14.12
CA ILE A 320 -12.83 -2.94 -14.41
C ILE A 320 -13.36 -2.50 -15.78
N THR A 321 -13.87 -1.27 -15.87
CA THR A 321 -14.25 -0.64 -17.13
C THR A 321 -13.50 0.66 -17.32
N TYR A 322 -13.27 1.03 -18.58
CA TYR A 322 -12.52 2.22 -18.96
C TYR A 322 -13.15 2.88 -20.19
N ASN A 323 -13.48 4.18 -20.08
CA ASN A 323 -13.99 4.96 -21.20
C ASN A 323 -12.82 5.36 -22.12
N ARG A 324 -12.74 4.71 -23.28
CA ARG A 324 -11.72 4.92 -24.30
C ARG A 324 -11.90 6.26 -25.01
N GLU A 325 -10.94 6.61 -25.83
CA GLU A 325 -11.10 7.74 -26.73
C GLU A 325 -12.32 7.52 -27.63
N GLY A 326 -13.21 8.51 -27.69
CA GLY A 326 -14.48 8.43 -28.41
C GLY A 326 -15.67 7.94 -27.58
N ASP A 327 -15.44 7.31 -26.43
CA ASP A 327 -16.54 6.92 -25.52
C ASP A 327 -17.06 8.16 -24.79
N ILE A 328 -18.38 8.34 -24.76
CA ILE A 328 -19.03 9.45 -24.06
C ILE A 328 -20.00 8.87 -23.05
N ASP A 329 -19.76 9.18 -21.78
CA ASP A 329 -20.69 8.89 -20.70
C ASP A 329 -21.92 9.80 -20.84
N PRO A 330 -23.15 9.24 -20.87
CA PRO A 330 -24.36 10.01 -21.13
C PRO A 330 -24.72 10.98 -20.00
N GLU A 331 -24.28 10.74 -18.77
CA GLU A 331 -24.57 11.61 -17.62
C GLU A 331 -23.57 12.76 -17.52
N THR A 332 -22.30 12.54 -17.89
CA THR A 332 -21.28 13.59 -17.83
C THR A 332 -21.13 14.38 -19.14
N GLY A 333 -21.51 13.78 -20.27
CA GLY A 333 -21.28 14.33 -21.61
C GLY A 333 -19.81 14.35 -22.03
N THR A 334 -18.93 13.68 -21.29
CA THR A 334 -17.49 13.55 -21.57
C THR A 334 -17.06 12.09 -21.41
N ARG A 335 -15.76 11.81 -21.49
CA ARG A 335 -15.19 10.49 -21.18
C ARG A 335 -15.25 10.16 -19.68
N VAL A 336 -15.47 11.16 -18.81
CA VAL A 336 -15.49 10.98 -17.35
C VAL A 336 -16.67 10.10 -16.94
N GLN A 337 -16.40 9.11 -16.10
CA GLN A 337 -17.41 8.17 -15.60
C GLN A 337 -18.51 8.89 -14.79
N GLU A 338 -19.78 8.49 -14.96
CA GLU A 338 -20.95 9.07 -14.29
C GLU A 338 -20.78 9.24 -12.78
N LYS A 339 -20.00 8.34 -12.15
CA LYS A 339 -19.72 8.36 -10.71
C LYS A 339 -19.06 9.66 -10.23
N TYR A 340 -18.34 10.39 -11.08
CA TYR A 340 -17.78 11.71 -10.73
C TYR A 340 -18.85 12.81 -10.62
N ARG A 341 -20.11 12.54 -10.99
CA ARG A 341 -21.27 13.43 -10.81
C ARG A 341 -22.20 13.01 -9.69
N ILE A 342 -21.88 11.96 -8.94
CA ILE A 342 -22.61 11.61 -7.72
C ILE A 342 -22.61 12.82 -6.78
N ASN A 343 -23.79 13.17 -6.26
CA ASN A 343 -23.97 14.32 -5.36
C ASN A 343 -23.49 15.67 -5.92
N ALA A 344 -23.50 15.88 -7.24
CA ALA A 344 -23.08 17.15 -7.86
C ALA A 344 -23.88 18.40 -7.38
N ASN A 345 -25.05 18.20 -6.77
CA ASN A 345 -25.85 19.27 -6.19
C ASN A 345 -25.44 19.66 -4.76
N THR A 346 -24.50 18.95 -4.13
CA THR A 346 -24.02 19.27 -2.77
C THR A 346 -23.34 20.64 -2.74
N PHE A 347 -22.47 20.91 -3.71
CA PHE A 347 -21.92 22.24 -3.96
C PHE A 347 -21.81 22.46 -5.48
N PRO A 348 -22.84 23.01 -6.14
CA PRO A 348 -22.88 23.12 -7.61
C PRO A 348 -21.72 23.92 -8.22
N TYR A 349 -21.14 24.84 -7.45
CA TYR A 349 -19.98 25.65 -7.85
C TYR A 349 -18.63 24.95 -7.60
N GLY A 350 -18.64 23.70 -7.13
CA GLY A 350 -17.43 22.89 -6.96
C GLY A 350 -16.84 22.47 -8.30
N TYR A 351 -15.64 21.90 -8.25
CA TYR A 351 -14.92 21.51 -9.44
C TYR A 351 -15.64 20.41 -10.22
N VAL A 352 -15.81 20.63 -11.52
CA VAL A 352 -16.34 19.67 -12.47
C VAL A 352 -15.16 19.00 -13.15
N THR A 353 -14.94 17.72 -12.89
CA THR A 353 -13.88 16.93 -13.53
C THR A 353 -14.14 16.81 -15.04
N PRO A 354 -13.30 17.40 -15.91
CA PRO A 354 -13.51 17.40 -17.35
C PRO A 354 -12.85 16.22 -18.06
N ASP A 355 -11.74 15.72 -17.50
CA ASP A 355 -10.84 14.73 -18.09
C ASP A 355 -10.06 13.97 -16.99
N ASP A 356 -9.00 13.24 -17.35
CA ASP A 356 -8.11 12.50 -16.44
C ASP A 356 -6.76 13.20 -16.17
N ASN A 357 -6.65 14.52 -16.43
CA ASN A 357 -5.47 15.30 -16.08
C ASN A 357 -5.34 15.51 -14.57
N TRP A 358 -4.15 15.34 -14.02
CA TRP A 358 -3.87 15.48 -12.60
C TRP A 358 -2.67 16.39 -12.37
N ASP A 359 -2.66 17.07 -11.21
CA ASP A 359 -1.57 17.92 -10.73
C ASP A 359 -1.23 17.53 -9.29
N ASN A 360 0.05 17.45 -8.96
CA ASN A 360 0.51 17.12 -7.62
C ASN A 360 0.79 18.37 -6.80
N TYR A 361 -0.22 18.86 -6.08
CA TYR A 361 -0.08 20.02 -5.19
C TYR A 361 0.81 19.74 -3.98
N TRP A 362 1.07 18.47 -3.65
CA TRP A 362 1.97 18.08 -2.57
C TRP A 362 3.45 18.29 -2.87
N ARG A 363 3.82 18.67 -4.10
CA ARG A 363 5.20 19.04 -4.44
C ARG A 363 5.72 20.28 -3.73
N ILE A 364 4.82 21.09 -3.17
CA ILE A 364 5.14 22.27 -2.38
C ILE A 364 4.52 22.15 -0.99
N GLY A 365 4.92 23.06 -0.08
CA GLY A 365 4.35 23.10 1.26
C GLY A 365 4.81 21.92 2.12
N ALA A 366 4.00 21.57 3.13
CA ALA A 366 4.37 20.56 4.14
C ALA A 366 4.64 19.18 3.53
N ASN A 367 3.87 18.81 2.51
CA ASN A 367 3.94 17.50 1.86
C ASN A 367 5.08 17.37 0.82
N SER A 368 5.87 18.42 0.61
CA SER A 368 7.11 18.34 -0.19
C SER A 368 8.14 17.39 0.42
N LEU A 369 8.04 17.14 1.73
CA LEU A 369 8.87 16.20 2.50
C LEU A 369 8.65 14.73 2.11
N LEU A 370 7.65 14.41 1.29
CA LEU A 370 7.51 13.08 0.69
C LEU A 370 8.57 12.79 -0.38
N GLY A 371 9.39 13.79 -0.73
CA GLY A 371 10.57 13.62 -1.60
C GLY A 371 10.20 13.37 -3.05
N TRP A 372 9.39 14.24 -3.63
CA TRP A 372 8.94 14.11 -5.02
C TRP A 372 10.09 14.29 -6.02
N ASP A 373 10.25 13.33 -6.95
CA ASP A 373 11.28 13.38 -7.98
C ASP A 373 11.17 14.64 -8.86
N GLN A 374 12.21 15.47 -8.81
CA GLN A 374 12.26 16.75 -9.54
C GLN A 374 12.47 16.58 -11.05
N SER A 375 12.83 15.38 -11.52
CA SER A 375 12.91 15.07 -12.95
C SER A 375 11.53 14.78 -13.57
N LEU A 376 10.54 14.47 -12.74
CA LEU A 376 9.15 14.30 -13.17
C LEU A 376 8.38 15.63 -13.15
N PRO A 377 7.40 15.80 -14.05
CA PRO A 377 6.70 17.08 -14.23
C PRO A 377 5.79 17.48 -13.06
N GLY A 378 5.41 16.54 -12.19
CA GLY A 378 4.43 16.79 -11.12
C GLY A 378 2.99 16.97 -11.60
N SER A 379 2.73 16.61 -12.85
CA SER A 379 1.42 16.58 -13.47
C SER A 379 1.39 15.53 -14.58
N GLY A 380 0.21 15.17 -15.07
CA GLY A 380 0.08 14.23 -16.18
C GLY A 380 -1.36 13.84 -16.42
N SER A 381 -1.54 12.73 -17.14
CA SER A 381 -2.87 12.22 -17.51
C SER A 381 -2.96 10.72 -17.24
N GLY A 382 -4.02 10.32 -16.55
CA GLY A 382 -4.34 8.92 -16.33
C GLY A 382 -3.52 8.23 -15.22
N ALA A 383 -4.00 7.05 -14.84
CA ALA A 383 -3.44 6.23 -13.75
C ALA A 383 -1.95 5.89 -13.94
N LYS A 384 -1.50 5.66 -15.18
CA LYS A 384 -0.11 5.30 -15.48
C LYS A 384 0.88 6.37 -15.05
N SER A 385 0.68 7.61 -15.50
CA SER A 385 1.62 8.69 -15.16
C SER A 385 1.54 9.07 -13.68
N LEU A 386 0.36 8.96 -13.06
CA LEU A 386 0.21 9.14 -11.62
C LEU A 386 0.98 8.05 -10.85
N GLY A 387 0.87 6.79 -11.26
CA GLY A 387 1.63 5.69 -10.66
C GLY A 387 3.14 5.92 -10.75
N MET A 388 3.62 6.50 -11.85
CA MET A 388 5.03 6.87 -12.01
C MET A 388 5.45 7.97 -11.04
N GLU A 389 4.65 9.03 -10.91
CA GLU A 389 4.85 10.12 -9.94
C GLU A 389 4.96 9.59 -8.50
N LEU A 390 4.02 8.73 -8.09
CA LEU A 390 3.98 8.18 -6.74
C LEU A 390 5.17 7.24 -6.48
N ALA A 391 5.50 6.36 -7.42
CA ALA A 391 6.55 5.35 -7.27
C ALA A 391 7.97 5.93 -7.25
N HIS A 392 8.18 7.16 -7.72
CA HIS A 392 9.48 7.84 -7.72
C HIS A 392 9.68 8.79 -6.51
N SER A 393 8.76 8.78 -5.54
CA SER A 393 8.93 9.54 -4.30
C SER A 393 9.91 8.85 -3.33
N GLU A 394 10.65 9.62 -2.53
CA GLU A 394 11.44 9.08 -1.41
C GLU A 394 10.56 8.32 -0.40
N ALA A 395 9.31 8.77 -0.23
CA ALA A 395 8.30 8.09 0.59
C ALA A 395 7.98 6.68 0.07
N PHE A 396 7.98 6.46 -1.24
CA PHE A 396 7.80 5.12 -1.80
C PHE A 396 8.94 4.19 -1.38
N ALA A 397 10.18 4.59 -1.62
CA ALA A 397 11.36 3.81 -1.29
C ALA A 397 11.41 3.49 0.21
N SER A 398 11.22 4.51 1.05
CA SER A 398 11.18 4.37 2.51
C SER A 398 10.09 3.39 2.97
N CYS A 399 8.88 3.53 2.43
CA CYS A 399 7.76 2.65 2.78
C CYS A 399 8.04 1.18 2.44
N GLN A 400 8.61 0.89 1.26
CA GLN A 400 8.91 -0.49 0.88
C GLN A 400 9.98 -1.10 1.79
N VAL A 401 11.02 -0.34 2.12
CA VAL A 401 12.09 -0.80 3.00
C VAL A 401 11.61 -1.03 4.42
N GLU A 402 10.83 -0.12 4.99
CA GLU A 402 10.25 -0.28 6.32
C GLU A 402 9.34 -1.51 6.42
N LYS A 403 8.52 -1.76 5.39
CA LYS A 403 7.64 -2.93 5.34
C LYS A 403 8.43 -4.23 5.21
N VAL A 404 9.54 -4.24 4.48
CA VAL A 404 10.44 -5.40 4.41
C VAL A 404 11.15 -5.62 5.75
N PHE A 405 11.64 -4.54 6.38
CA PHE A 405 12.26 -4.62 7.70
C PHE A 405 11.29 -5.22 8.72
N GLN A 406 10.04 -4.74 8.77
CA GLN A 406 9.01 -5.28 9.65
C GLN A 406 8.69 -6.75 9.37
N MET A 407 8.59 -7.11 8.09
CA MET A 407 8.33 -8.50 7.67
C MET A 407 9.46 -9.44 8.12
N VAL A 408 10.72 -9.03 7.95
CA VAL A 408 11.88 -9.90 8.20
C VAL A 408 12.30 -9.89 9.66
N CYS A 409 12.39 -8.72 10.28
CA CYS A 409 12.83 -8.56 11.67
C CYS A 409 11.68 -8.68 12.68
N LEU A 410 10.44 -8.80 12.21
CA LEU A 410 9.23 -9.02 13.02
C LEU A 410 8.96 -7.90 14.04
N ARG A 411 9.40 -6.68 13.71
CA ARG A 411 9.25 -5.48 14.54
C ARG A 411 9.45 -4.20 13.71
N GLU A 412 8.92 -3.10 14.20
CA GLU A 412 9.21 -1.77 13.63
C GLU A 412 10.64 -1.28 14.01
N PRO A 413 11.22 -0.35 13.22
CA PRO A 413 12.46 0.34 13.59
C PRO A 413 12.27 1.15 14.88
N GLY A 414 12.78 0.65 16.01
CA GLY A 414 12.51 1.21 17.33
C GLY A 414 13.60 2.15 17.85
N ASN A 415 14.85 1.93 17.43
CA ASN A 415 16.02 2.66 17.96
C ASN A 415 16.82 3.39 16.86
N ASN A 416 17.86 4.14 17.25
CA ASN A 416 18.69 4.89 16.31
C ASN A 416 19.47 4.00 15.34
N ALA A 417 19.91 2.81 15.77
CA ALA A 417 20.60 1.87 14.90
C ALA A 417 19.66 1.27 13.86
N ASP A 418 18.42 0.95 14.24
CA ASP A 418 17.41 0.47 13.29
C ASP A 418 17.12 1.53 12.23
N ARG A 419 16.92 2.78 12.64
CA ARG A 419 16.65 3.89 11.69
C ARG A 419 17.83 4.14 10.75
N ALA A 420 19.05 4.11 11.26
CA ALA A 420 20.25 4.23 10.42
C ALA A 420 20.39 3.04 9.45
N GLN A 421 20.02 1.82 9.88
CA GLN A 421 20.01 0.65 9.01
C GLN A 421 18.95 0.79 7.91
N VAL A 422 17.73 1.20 8.24
CA VAL A 422 16.65 1.45 7.28
C VAL A 422 17.07 2.51 6.26
N GLU A 423 17.65 3.63 6.68
CA GLU A 423 18.17 4.66 5.76
C GLU A 423 19.25 4.11 4.82
N GLY A 424 20.16 3.28 5.35
CA GLY A 424 21.15 2.57 4.53
C GLY A 424 20.52 1.62 3.51
N MET A 425 19.48 0.88 3.92
CA MET A 425 18.75 -0.03 3.03
C MET A 425 17.90 0.72 1.99
N VAL A 426 17.37 1.90 2.29
CA VAL A 426 16.73 2.79 1.29
C VAL A 426 17.73 3.18 0.23
N THR A 427 18.91 3.63 0.63
CA THR A 427 20.00 3.97 -0.31
C THR A 427 20.41 2.74 -1.15
N SER A 428 20.51 1.56 -0.54
CA SER A 428 20.83 0.31 -1.25
C SER A 428 19.72 -0.10 -2.23
N PHE A 429 18.46 0.05 -1.82
CA PHE A 429 17.29 -0.24 -2.64
C PHE A 429 17.30 0.60 -3.92
N GLU A 430 17.51 1.91 -3.81
CA GLU A 430 17.60 2.81 -4.98
C GLU A 430 18.80 2.44 -5.87
N ASN A 431 19.98 2.22 -5.29
CA ASN A 431 21.20 1.90 -6.04
C ASN A 431 21.17 0.53 -6.72
N SER A 432 20.42 -0.43 -6.16
CA SER A 432 20.22 -1.75 -6.76
C SER A 432 19.19 -1.75 -7.90
N GLY A 433 18.67 -0.58 -8.27
CA GLY A 433 17.60 -0.47 -9.26
C GLY A 433 16.25 -0.90 -8.70
N TYR A 434 16.01 -0.65 -7.41
CA TYR A 434 14.79 -1.00 -6.68
C TYR A 434 14.56 -2.51 -6.61
N ASN A 435 15.61 -3.29 -6.38
CA ASN A 435 15.51 -4.75 -6.18
C ASN A 435 15.12 -5.06 -4.73
N LEU A 436 13.88 -5.51 -4.53
CA LEU A 436 13.36 -5.77 -3.19
C LEU A 436 14.03 -6.97 -2.49
N LYS A 437 14.53 -7.98 -3.23
CA LYS A 437 15.24 -9.10 -2.60
C LYS A 437 16.51 -8.65 -1.89
N GLN A 438 17.18 -7.62 -2.42
CA GLN A 438 18.35 -7.04 -1.76
C GLN A 438 17.98 -6.51 -0.37
N VAL A 439 16.85 -5.80 -0.25
CA VAL A 439 16.35 -5.27 1.02
C VAL A 439 15.98 -6.38 2.00
N VAL A 440 15.37 -7.47 1.51
CA VAL A 440 15.06 -8.65 2.32
C VAL A 440 16.35 -9.25 2.88
N ALA A 441 17.38 -9.39 2.04
CA ALA A 441 18.65 -9.97 2.43
C ALA A 441 19.41 -9.11 3.44
N GLU A 442 19.44 -7.79 3.24
CA GLU A 442 20.07 -6.83 4.15
C GLU A 442 19.34 -6.76 5.50
N SER A 443 18.00 -6.76 5.50
CA SER A 443 17.21 -6.79 6.73
C SER A 443 17.49 -8.07 7.51
N ALA A 444 17.52 -9.22 6.82
CA ALA A 444 17.77 -10.51 7.43
C ALA A 444 19.18 -10.61 8.02
N ASP A 445 20.19 -10.09 7.31
CA ASP A 445 21.56 -10.01 7.80
C ASP A 445 21.67 -9.10 9.03
N TYR A 446 20.95 -7.97 9.05
CA TYR A 446 20.94 -7.06 10.19
C TYR A 446 20.42 -7.72 11.47
N CYS A 447 19.23 -8.34 11.42
CA CYS A 447 18.59 -8.85 12.62
C CYS A 447 18.91 -10.32 12.95
N LYS A 448 19.77 -11.02 12.19
CA LYS A 448 20.08 -12.46 12.38
C LYS A 448 20.49 -12.87 13.81
N GLY A 449 21.06 -11.95 14.58
CA GLY A 449 21.53 -12.18 15.96
C GLY A 449 20.51 -11.87 17.06
N GLU A 450 19.38 -11.25 16.73
CA GLU A 450 18.29 -10.91 17.66
C GLU A 450 17.41 -12.09 17.96
#